data_AF-A0A7K4INX8-F1
#
_entry.id   AF-A0A7K4INX8-F1
#
_cell.length_a   1.000
_cell.length_b   1.000
_cell.length_c   1.000
_cell.angle_alpha   90.00
_cell.angle_beta   90.00
_cell.angle_gamma   90.00
#
_symmetry.space_group_name_H-M   'P 1'
#
loop_
_entity.id
_entity.type
_entity.pdbx_description
1 polymer ?
#
loop_
_entity_poly.entity_id
_entity_poly.type
_entity_poly.pdbx_seq_one_letter_code
_entity_poly.pdbx_strand_id
1 'polypeptide(L)' 'MKEWECVEVGHHKNVGETIEEWQKNGWRLHTYQATGFGMDVKHYLLFEKGE' A
#
# COMPACT_ATOMS: atom_id res chain seq x y z
N MET A 1 -12.00 -12.63 -11.05
CA MET A 1 -10.82 -13.11 -10.32
C MET A 1 -10.08 -11.87 -9.84
N LYS A 2 -9.82 -11.77 -8.54
CA LYS A 2 -9.12 -10.61 -7.97
C LYS A 2 -7.68 -10.52 -8.45
N GLU A 3 -7.29 -9.32 -8.85
CA GLU A 3 -5.90 -8.92 -9.02
C GLU A 3 -5.36 -8.40 -7.68
N TRP A 4 -4.08 -8.65 -7.42
CA TRP A 4 -3.42 -8.32 -6.16
C TRP A 4 -2.09 -7.66 -6.45
N GLU A 5 -1.78 -6.59 -5.71
CA GLU A 5 -0.52 -5.89 -5.85
C GLU A 5 -0.02 -5.38 -4.50
N CYS A 6 1.26 -5.58 -4.22
CA CYS A 6 1.86 -5.24 -2.93
C CYS A 6 2.93 -4.17 -3.12
N VAL A 7 2.66 -2.99 -2.57
CA VAL A 7 3.50 -1.81 -2.77
C VAL A 7 4.31 -1.55 -1.51
N GLU A 8 5.64 -1.51 -1.65
CA GLU A 8 6.54 -1.00 -0.62
C GLU A 8 6.61 0.53 -0.71
N VAL A 9 6.32 1.20 0.41
CA VAL A 9 6.48 2.64 0.59
C VAL A 9 7.59 2.86 1.61
N GLY A 10 8.66 3.50 1.17
CA GLY A 10 9.88 3.67 2.00
C GLY A 10 9.77 4.71 3.11
N HIS A 11 8.69 5.49 3.17
CA HIS A 11 8.51 6.51 4.21
C HIS A 11 7.03 6.75 4.51
N HIS A 12 6.65 6.73 5.79
CA HIS A 12 5.26 6.87 6.25
C HIS A 12 4.50 8.09 5.70
N LYS A 13 5.20 9.20 5.38
CA LYS A 13 4.58 10.43 4.86
C LYS A 13 3.96 10.23 3.46
N ASN A 14 4.47 9.27 2.69
CA ASN A 14 4.01 8.98 1.33
C ASN A 14 2.86 7.95 1.31
N VAL A 15 2.49 7.37 2.46
CA VAL A 15 1.44 6.32 2.52
C VAL A 15 0.09 6.85 2.05
N GLY A 16 -0.31 8.04 2.52
CA GLY A 16 -1.59 8.64 2.11
C GLY A 16 -1.65 8.92 0.62
N GLU A 17 -0.62 9.56 0.08
CA GLU A 17 -0.48 9.85 -1.36
C GLU A 17 -0.54 8.57 -2.20
N THR A 18 0.18 7.51 -1.77
CA THR A 18 0.16 6.22 -2.46
C THR A 18 -1.25 5.61 -2.45
N ILE A 19 -1.95 5.62 -1.31
CA ILE A 19 -3.32 5.09 -1.24
C ILE A 19 -4.25 5.85 -2.19
N GLU A 20 -4.19 7.17 -2.22
CA GLU A 20 -5.01 7.99 -3.11
C GLU A 20 -4.74 7.69 -4.59
N GLU A 21 -3.47 7.57 -4.98
CA GLU A 21 -3.07 7.25 -6.35
C GLU A 21 -3.64 5.90 -6.80
N TRP A 22 -3.46 4.86 -5.98
CA TRP A 22 -3.95 3.52 -6.28
C TRP A 22 -5.48 3.46 -6.33
N GLN A 23 -6.16 4.15 -5.40
CA GLN A 23 -7.62 4.26 -5.40
C GLN A 23 -8.15 4.99 -6.64
N LYS A 24 -7.49 6.06 -7.09
CA LYS A 24 -7.82 6.74 -8.37
C LYS A 24 -7.67 5.80 -9.57
N ASN A 25 -6.76 4.84 -9.51
CA ASN A 25 -6.54 3.81 -10.54
C ASN A 25 -7.49 2.60 -10.42
N GLY A 26 -8.50 2.68 -9.55
CA GLY A 26 -9.53 1.66 -9.37
C GLY A 26 -9.11 0.48 -8.49
N TRP A 27 -8.02 0.62 -7.73
CA TRP A 27 -7.61 -0.36 -6.73
C TRP A 27 -8.22 -0.06 -5.36
N ARG A 28 -8.46 -1.08 -4.56
CA ARG A 28 -8.92 -0.96 -3.18
C ARG A 28 -7.82 -1.41 -2.23
N LEU A 29 -7.54 -0.60 -1.20
CA LEU A 29 -6.63 -1.02 -0.14
C LEU A 29 -7.26 -2.19 0.63
N HIS A 30 -6.57 -3.33 0.64
CA HIS A 30 -6.98 -4.53 1.36
C HIS A 30 -6.38 -4.56 2.77
N THR A 31 -5.07 -4.34 2.89
CA THR A 31 -4.38 -4.29 4.18
C THR A 31 -3.15 -3.39 4.13
N TYR A 32 -2.71 -2.94 5.32
CA TYR A 32 -1.49 -2.17 5.53
C TYR A 32 -0.68 -2.81 6.66
N GLN A 33 0.58 -3.10 6.39
CA GLN A 33 1.55 -3.60 7.36
C GLN A 33 2.77 -2.69 7.40
N ALA A 34 3.27 -2.37 8.59
CA ALA A 34 4.58 -1.74 8.75
C ALA A 34 5.52 -2.69 9.49
N THR A 35 6.76 -2.79 9.03
CA THR A 35 7.79 -3.63 9.66
C THR A 35 9.15 -2.97 9.54
N GLY A 36 9.99 -3.13 10.57
CA GLY A 36 11.26 -2.44 10.62
C GLY A 36 11.91 -2.46 12.00
N PHE A 37 13.10 -1.86 12.09
CA PHE A 37 13.84 -1.71 13.34
C PHE A 37 14.38 -0.28 13.47
N GLY A 38 14.06 0.38 14.58
CA GLY A 38 14.46 1.77 14.82
C GLY A 38 13.82 2.73 13.81
N MET A 39 14.64 3.52 13.11
CA MET A 39 14.19 4.48 12.09
C MET A 39 14.03 3.85 10.69
N ASP A 40 14.46 2.61 10.50
CA ASP A 40 14.29 1.88 9.24
C ASP A 40 12.97 1.11 9.28
N VAL A 41 11.89 1.78 8.90
CA VAL A 41 10.53 1.22 8.84
C VAL A 41 10.05 1.22 7.41
N LYS A 42 9.72 0.03 6.91
CA LYS A 42 9.09 -0.17 5.61
C LYS A 42 7.58 -0.31 5.77
N HIS A 43 6.85 0.24 4.82
CA HIS A 43 5.40 0.22 4.78
C HIS A 43 4.93 -0.59 3.58
N TYR A 44 4.09 -1.59 3.79
CA TYR A 44 3.58 -2.48 2.75
C TYR A 44 2.07 -2.32 2.64
N LEU A 45 1.60 -1.92 1.46
CA LEU A 45 0.19 -1.72 1.14
C LEU A 45 -0.23 -2.79 0.15
N LEU A 46 -1.14 -3.68 0.57
CA LEU A 46 -1.74 -4.67 -0.32
C LEU A 46 -3.01 -4.09 -0.92
N PHE A 47 -3.07 -4.02 -2.23
CA PHE A 47 -4.22 -3.59 -3.00
C PHE A 47 -4.88 -4.76 -3.73
N GLU A 48 -6.20 -4.66 -3.90
CA GLU A 48 -7.02 -5.58 -4.69
C GLU A 48 -7.80 -4.83 -5.77
N LYS A 49 -8.01 -5.44 -6.94
CA LYS A 49 -8.84 -4.90 -8.04
C LYS A 49 -9.63 -6.01 -8.72
N GLY A 50 -10.84 -5.70 -9.17
CA GLY A 50 -11.82 -6.68 -9.67
C GLY A 50 -12.74 -7.25 -8.57
N GLU A 51 -13.71 -8.09 -8.96
CA GLU A 51 -14.58 -8.86 -8.05
C GLU A 51 -13.80 -9.90 -7.23
#